data_AF-A0A2R6T7U6-F1
#
_entry.id   AF-A0A2R6T7U6-F1
#
_cell.length_a   1.000
_cell.length_b   1.000
_cell.length_c   1.000
_cell.angle_alpha   90.00
_cell.angle_beta   90.00
_cell.angle_gamma   90.00
#
_symmetry.space_group_name_H-M   'P 1'
#
loop_
_entity.id
_entity.type
_entity.pdbx_description
1 polymer ?
#
loop_
_entity_poly.entity_id
_entity_poly.type
_entity_poly.pdbx_seq_one_letter_code
_entity_poly.pdbx_strand_id
1 'polypeptide(L)'
;MAEIRINATGGLKLYDADDSHYAQIVAGTITSNVDAITLGHNIATFNAAITAGGILKTDDTTEATSTTDGSLQTDGGLSVAKDTVIGDDLKLLSDASVLSFGANSEITLTHVHDTGLLLQDSGGTPTLQLHDSNESIASDGSKVIITSGGTAFSLPTSDGSNGQALITNGSAVLSFGSAGASTIGALDDVSMDITNFTDGLLIQSNSNGSAPTTGTLSGANYNVGIGKDVFKALTSGDDNVAIGTNAGQALTSGSDNLFVGRDCGYNITTGEKNLCIGATSMGNNDAESHNMAMGFGTLNGSINGGEYNICIGNYAGDAVTSGDKNICLGHQAGTDMTTGEQMTCLGFQAGASITTGTGNTIIGGTSAAALQDGNNNTIIGVSVNVSASDSTNRIALGQGFSVGGDYDFSFGSASNVVTNDFNADADWSRSSDERLKRNIEDSTLGLDFINDLRPVKFQWKPSYEVPKELTTEYNEENKKDLDYISHGFIAQEVKEAIDKHGDNTFGGWHLDKTDNETQRVKKNMFVMPLIRAVQELSAEVKELKAKLEDK
;
A
#
# COMPACT_ATOMS: atom_id res chain seq x y z
N MET A 1 -70.37 -87.12 47.57
CA MET A 1 -69.40 -87.79 46.67
C MET A 1 -69.58 -87.14 45.32
N ALA A 2 -68.51 -86.89 44.55
CA ALA A 2 -68.65 -86.35 43.20
C ALA A 2 -69.42 -87.35 42.33
N GLU A 3 -70.56 -86.95 41.77
CA GLU A 3 -71.42 -87.85 41.00
C GLU A 3 -71.10 -87.77 39.51
N ILE A 4 -70.85 -88.93 38.89
CA ILE A 4 -70.51 -89.05 37.47
C ILE A 4 -71.78 -89.34 36.69
N ARG A 5 -72.27 -88.36 35.93
CA ARG A 5 -73.51 -88.44 35.15
C ARG A 5 -73.19 -88.40 33.65
N ILE A 6 -73.45 -89.49 32.94
CA ILE A 6 -73.34 -89.55 31.47
C ILE A 6 -74.67 -89.08 30.87
N ASN A 7 -74.65 -88.09 29.97
CA ASN A 7 -75.85 -87.60 29.31
C ASN A 7 -76.23 -88.44 28.06
N ALA A 8 -77.47 -88.30 27.60
CA ALA A 8 -78.00 -89.07 26.48
C ALA A 8 -77.32 -88.80 25.11
N THR A 9 -76.49 -87.77 25.00
CA THR A 9 -75.68 -87.47 23.81
C THR A 9 -74.20 -87.86 23.95
N GLY A 10 -73.87 -88.68 24.96
CA GLY A 10 -72.56 -89.31 25.13
C GLY A 10 -71.51 -88.48 25.88
N GLY A 11 -71.90 -87.37 26.51
CA GLY A 11 -71.02 -86.52 27.30
C GLY A 11 -70.96 -86.92 28.78
N LEU A 12 -69.76 -86.85 29.37
CA LEU A 12 -69.48 -87.15 30.78
C LEU A 12 -69.56 -85.85 31.61
N LYS A 13 -70.47 -85.76 32.58
CA LYS A 13 -70.46 -84.68 33.59
C LYS A 13 -69.98 -85.20 34.94
N LEU A 14 -69.08 -84.45 35.57
CA LEU A 14 -68.67 -84.60 36.96
C LEU A 14 -69.26 -83.44 37.73
N TYR A 15 -70.07 -83.71 38.75
CA TYR A 15 -70.59 -82.72 39.68
C TYR A 15 -69.82 -82.76 41.00
N ASP A 16 -69.79 -81.65 41.74
CA ASP A 16 -69.44 -81.68 43.16
C ASP A 16 -70.53 -82.38 44.00
N ALA A 17 -70.39 -82.41 45.33
CA ALA A 17 -71.26 -83.22 46.18
C ALA A 17 -72.69 -82.64 46.32
N ASP A 18 -72.88 -81.40 45.89
CA ASP A 18 -74.08 -80.57 46.06
C ASP A 18 -74.67 -80.10 44.72
N ASP A 19 -74.16 -80.64 43.61
CA ASP A 19 -74.53 -80.32 42.22
C ASP A 19 -74.34 -78.82 41.84
N SER A 20 -73.60 -78.03 42.63
CA SER A 20 -73.46 -76.58 42.43
C SER A 20 -72.38 -76.24 41.40
N HIS A 21 -71.27 -76.99 41.41
CA HIS A 21 -70.24 -76.93 40.38
C HIS A 21 -70.17 -78.23 39.59
N TYR A 22 -69.82 -78.10 38.31
CA TYR A 22 -69.61 -79.23 37.42
C TYR A 22 -68.49 -78.98 36.42
N ALA A 23 -67.81 -80.05 36.03
CA ALA A 23 -66.97 -80.11 34.84
C ALA A 23 -67.54 -81.18 33.90
N GLN A 24 -67.90 -80.80 32.68
CA GLN A 24 -68.43 -81.69 31.65
C GLN A 24 -67.47 -81.83 30.48
N ILE A 25 -67.39 -83.04 29.92
CA ILE A 25 -66.75 -83.34 28.65
C ILE A 25 -67.84 -83.79 27.69
N VAL A 26 -68.21 -82.94 26.72
CA VAL A 26 -69.28 -83.24 25.75
C VAL A 26 -68.71 -83.04 24.34
N ALA A 27 -68.75 -84.10 23.52
CA ALA A 27 -68.23 -84.09 22.15
C ALA A 27 -66.78 -83.56 22.00
N GLY A 28 -65.93 -83.82 23.01
CA GLY A 28 -64.52 -83.37 23.04
C GLY A 28 -64.28 -82.02 23.73
N THR A 29 -65.32 -81.22 23.99
CA THR A 29 -65.19 -79.93 24.67
C THR A 29 -65.33 -80.09 26.18
N ILE A 30 -64.31 -79.66 26.93
CA ILE A 30 -64.41 -79.51 28.39
C ILE A 30 -65.05 -78.16 28.70
N THR A 31 -66.11 -78.14 29.49
CA THR A 31 -66.75 -76.92 30.02
C THR A 31 -66.97 -77.07 31.51
N SER A 32 -66.76 -76.01 32.29
CA SER A 32 -67.07 -76.00 33.71
C SER A 32 -67.65 -74.66 34.13
N ASN A 33 -68.25 -74.61 35.33
CA ASN A 33 -68.60 -73.37 36.02
C ASN A 33 -67.72 -73.11 37.26
N VAL A 34 -66.50 -73.68 37.33
CA VAL A 34 -65.49 -73.33 38.36
C VAL A 34 -64.51 -72.28 37.82
N ASP A 35 -64.00 -71.43 38.71
CA ASP A 35 -63.12 -70.30 38.36
C ASP A 35 -61.77 -70.72 37.73
N ALA A 36 -61.31 -71.96 37.99
CA ALA A 36 -60.09 -72.51 37.40
C ALA A 36 -60.22 -74.01 37.14
N ILE A 37 -59.91 -74.43 35.90
CA ILE A 37 -59.75 -75.85 35.54
C ILE A 37 -58.24 -76.13 35.43
N THR A 38 -57.67 -76.74 36.46
CA THR A 38 -56.26 -77.19 36.42
C THR A 38 -56.17 -78.52 35.69
N LEU A 39 -55.58 -78.52 34.50
CA LEU A 39 -55.29 -79.73 33.73
C LEU A 39 -53.81 -80.10 33.95
N GLY A 40 -53.55 -81.35 34.34
CA GLY A 40 -52.24 -81.78 34.85
C GLY A 40 -51.10 -81.66 33.85
N HIS A 41 -49.88 -81.44 34.36
CA HIS A 41 -48.66 -81.00 33.67
C HIS A 41 -48.13 -81.81 32.47
N ASN A 42 -48.85 -82.83 31.97
CA ASN A 42 -48.41 -83.72 30.87
C ASN A 42 -49.60 -84.26 30.04
N ILE A 43 -50.52 -83.39 29.61
CA ILE A 43 -51.56 -83.80 28.63
C ILE A 43 -51.07 -83.54 27.21
N ALA A 44 -50.84 -84.61 26.46
CA ALA A 44 -50.45 -84.55 25.07
C ALA A 44 -51.63 -84.09 24.18
N THR A 45 -51.47 -82.90 23.61
CA THR A 45 -52.17 -82.36 22.42
C THR A 45 -53.69 -82.12 22.53
N PHE A 46 -54.08 -80.85 22.56
CA PHE A 46 -55.45 -80.44 22.22
C PHE A 46 -55.62 -80.39 20.70
N ASN A 47 -56.42 -81.31 20.14
CA ASN A 47 -56.73 -81.35 18.70
C ASN A 47 -57.89 -80.40 18.32
N ALA A 48 -58.23 -79.42 19.16
CA ALA A 48 -59.33 -78.47 18.98
C ALA A 48 -58.94 -77.09 19.51
N ALA A 49 -59.57 -76.04 18.95
CA ALA A 49 -59.25 -74.65 19.32
C ALA A 49 -59.61 -74.33 20.78
N ILE A 50 -58.73 -73.61 21.46
CA ILE A 50 -58.97 -73.06 22.80
C ILE A 50 -59.61 -71.68 22.63
N THR A 51 -60.86 -71.53 23.10
CA THR A 51 -61.60 -70.25 23.09
C THR A 51 -61.79 -69.77 24.51
N ALA A 52 -61.10 -68.69 24.90
CA ALA A 52 -61.27 -68.02 26.18
C ALA A 52 -62.10 -66.74 26.02
N GLY A 53 -63.11 -66.53 26.86
CA GLY A 53 -63.89 -65.29 26.91
C GLY A 53 -63.24 -64.15 27.72
N GLY A 54 -61.96 -64.29 28.07
CA GLY A 54 -61.21 -63.41 28.96
C GLY A 54 -59.70 -63.56 28.74
N ILE A 55 -58.90 -63.36 29.79
CA ILE A 55 -57.43 -63.40 29.70
C ILE A 55 -56.96 -64.87 29.61
N LEU A 56 -56.20 -65.20 28.57
CA LEU A 56 -55.32 -66.37 28.57
C LEU A 56 -54.02 -66.00 29.28
N LYS A 57 -53.68 -66.70 30.36
CA LYS A 57 -52.49 -66.43 31.18
C LYS A 57 -51.49 -67.59 31.05
N THR A 58 -50.24 -67.27 30.73
CA THR A 58 -49.13 -68.23 30.60
C THR A 58 -48.08 -67.95 31.68
N ASP A 59 -48.10 -68.75 32.74
CA ASP A 59 -47.27 -68.54 33.95
C ASP A 59 -45.99 -69.39 33.94
N ASP A 60 -45.10 -69.16 32.98
CA ASP A 60 -43.72 -69.67 33.07
C ASP A 60 -42.87 -68.70 33.92
N THR A 61 -42.00 -69.24 34.76
CA THR A 61 -41.07 -68.46 35.60
C THR A 61 -39.75 -68.16 34.91
N THR A 62 -39.59 -68.61 33.67
CA THR A 62 -38.32 -68.57 32.91
C THR A 62 -38.50 -67.76 31.63
N GLU A 63 -37.56 -66.86 31.32
CA GLU A 63 -37.52 -66.18 30.02
C GLU A 63 -37.18 -67.18 28.91
N ALA A 64 -37.75 -66.99 27.72
CA ALA A 64 -37.38 -67.75 26.53
C ALA A 64 -35.93 -67.43 26.11
N THR A 65 -35.09 -68.45 26.01
CA THR A 65 -33.70 -68.35 25.55
C THR A 65 -33.48 -68.90 24.13
N SER A 66 -34.53 -69.49 23.55
CA SER A 66 -34.56 -70.12 22.23
C SER A 66 -35.93 -69.91 21.55
N THR A 67 -36.12 -70.47 20.35
CA THR A 67 -37.44 -70.54 19.70
C THR A 67 -38.34 -71.66 20.25
N THR A 68 -37.90 -72.42 21.27
CA THR A 68 -38.52 -73.68 21.72
C THR A 68 -38.74 -73.80 23.24
N ASP A 69 -38.51 -72.73 24.01
CA ASP A 69 -38.60 -72.72 25.49
C ASP A 69 -39.45 -71.55 26.04
N GLY A 70 -40.22 -70.86 25.19
CA GLY A 70 -41.16 -69.82 25.65
C GLY A 70 -42.48 -70.35 26.21
N SER A 71 -43.14 -69.54 27.04
CA SER A 71 -44.42 -69.87 27.71
C SER A 71 -45.63 -69.98 26.76
N LEU A 72 -45.50 -69.42 25.55
CA LEU A 72 -46.47 -69.52 24.46
C LEU A 72 -45.71 -69.83 23.16
N GLN A 73 -45.84 -71.06 22.66
CA GLN A 73 -45.21 -71.52 21.43
C GLN A 73 -46.27 -71.83 20.37
N THR A 74 -45.98 -71.51 19.11
CA THR A 74 -46.91 -71.66 17.99
C THR A 74 -46.17 -72.10 16.73
N ASP A 75 -46.44 -73.32 16.24
CA ASP A 75 -45.80 -73.87 15.03
C ASP A 75 -46.15 -73.10 13.74
N GLY A 76 -47.22 -72.29 13.78
CA GLY A 76 -47.71 -71.46 12.67
C GLY A 76 -47.62 -69.95 12.90
N GLY A 77 -46.91 -69.51 13.95
CA GLY A 77 -46.83 -68.10 14.37
C GLY A 77 -48.04 -67.60 15.17
N LEU A 78 -47.86 -66.43 15.79
CA LEU A 78 -48.88 -65.77 16.61
C LEU A 78 -49.63 -64.71 15.79
N SER A 79 -50.95 -64.87 15.66
CA SER A 79 -51.84 -63.88 15.04
C SER A 79 -52.67 -63.18 16.10
N VAL A 80 -52.60 -61.85 16.13
CA VAL A 80 -53.39 -60.99 17.02
C VAL A 80 -54.29 -60.10 16.16
N ALA A 81 -55.60 -60.20 16.35
CA ALA A 81 -56.60 -59.52 15.51
C ALA A 81 -56.76 -58.01 15.79
N LYS A 82 -56.00 -57.50 16.75
CA LYS A 82 -55.98 -56.13 17.29
C LYS A 82 -54.55 -55.81 17.75
N ASP A 83 -54.38 -54.77 18.54
CA ASP A 83 -53.07 -54.34 19.03
C ASP A 83 -52.45 -55.38 19.96
N THR A 84 -51.16 -55.65 19.77
CA THR A 84 -50.36 -56.43 20.73
C THR A 84 -49.68 -55.46 21.68
N VAL A 85 -49.87 -55.64 22.99
CA VAL A 85 -49.16 -54.87 24.01
C VAL A 85 -48.07 -55.77 24.60
N ILE A 86 -46.82 -55.40 24.36
CA ILE A 86 -45.64 -56.03 24.98
C ILE A 86 -45.23 -55.12 26.15
N GLY A 87 -45.08 -55.68 27.35
CA GLY A 87 -44.81 -54.90 28.56
C GLY A 87 -43.36 -54.38 28.63
N ASP A 88 -42.42 -55.26 28.26
CA ASP A 88 -40.98 -54.99 28.21
C ASP A 88 -40.48 -55.11 26.76
N ASP A 89 -39.35 -55.80 26.51
CA ASP A 89 -38.70 -55.86 25.20
C ASP A 89 -39.32 -56.88 24.21
N LEU A 90 -39.34 -56.53 22.92
CA LEU A 90 -39.48 -57.50 21.82
C LEU A 90 -38.10 -58.06 21.45
N LYS A 91 -37.78 -59.28 21.92
CA LYS A 91 -36.53 -59.97 21.59
C LYS A 91 -36.68 -60.84 20.34
N LEU A 92 -35.83 -60.61 19.34
CA LEU A 92 -35.75 -61.44 18.13
C LEU A 92 -34.54 -62.38 18.25
N LEU A 93 -34.80 -63.66 18.54
CA LEU A 93 -33.78 -64.65 18.93
C LEU A 93 -33.08 -65.36 17.75
N SER A 94 -33.27 -64.90 16.52
CA SER A 94 -32.71 -65.52 15.30
C SER A 94 -32.28 -64.46 14.29
N ASP A 95 -31.16 -64.70 13.61
CA ASP A 95 -30.71 -63.86 12.50
C ASP A 95 -31.66 -63.90 11.29
N ALA A 96 -32.54 -64.91 11.21
CA ALA A 96 -33.60 -64.99 10.23
C ALA A 96 -34.90 -64.27 10.67
N SER A 97 -34.91 -63.61 11.83
CA SER A 97 -36.07 -62.84 12.27
C SER A 97 -36.25 -61.56 11.46
N VAL A 98 -37.48 -61.37 10.97
CA VAL A 98 -37.90 -60.20 10.18
C VAL A 98 -39.11 -59.58 10.85
N LEU A 99 -39.07 -58.27 11.07
CA LEU A 99 -40.26 -57.48 11.41
C LEU A 99 -40.83 -56.89 10.12
N SER A 100 -41.90 -57.51 9.61
CA SER A 100 -42.59 -57.10 8.39
C SER A 100 -43.74 -56.13 8.69
N PHE A 101 -43.85 -55.08 7.88
CA PHE A 101 -44.95 -54.12 7.89
C PHE A 101 -45.65 -54.11 6.52
N GLY A 102 -46.96 -53.87 6.52
CA GLY A 102 -47.79 -53.92 5.33
C GLY A 102 -48.39 -55.30 5.06
N ALA A 103 -49.51 -55.33 4.32
CA ALA A 103 -50.26 -56.57 4.07
C ALA A 103 -49.50 -57.55 3.16
N ASN A 104 -48.57 -57.07 2.34
CA ASN A 104 -47.71 -57.92 1.49
C ASN A 104 -46.26 -57.92 1.99
N SER A 105 -46.00 -57.47 3.24
CA SER A 105 -44.67 -57.36 3.84
C SER A 105 -43.68 -56.49 3.05
N GLU A 106 -44.17 -55.39 2.47
CA GLU A 106 -43.40 -54.57 1.54
C GLU A 106 -42.22 -53.85 2.20
N ILE A 107 -42.40 -53.46 3.47
CA ILE A 107 -41.36 -52.84 4.31
C ILE A 107 -40.93 -53.86 5.37
N THR A 108 -39.63 -54.12 5.48
CA THR A 108 -39.09 -55.07 6.47
C THR A 108 -37.92 -54.48 7.24
N LEU A 109 -37.83 -54.82 8.52
CA LEU A 109 -36.66 -54.59 9.36
C LEU A 109 -36.03 -55.95 9.72
N THR A 110 -34.82 -56.18 9.24
CA THR A 110 -34.14 -57.48 9.30
C THR A 110 -32.79 -57.33 9.99
N HIS A 111 -32.43 -58.27 10.87
CA HIS A 111 -31.08 -58.34 11.43
C HIS A 111 -30.06 -58.74 10.36
N VAL A 112 -28.90 -58.10 10.34
CA VAL A 112 -27.79 -58.49 9.48
C VAL A 112 -26.58 -58.78 10.36
N HIS A 113 -26.30 -60.07 10.53
CA HIS A 113 -25.24 -60.62 11.39
C HIS A 113 -23.96 -59.77 11.38
N ASP A 114 -23.49 -59.38 12.56
CA ASP A 114 -22.33 -58.49 12.84
C ASP A 114 -22.33 -57.09 12.20
N THR A 115 -23.34 -56.70 11.42
CA THR A 115 -23.32 -55.43 10.64
C THR A 115 -24.47 -54.47 10.95
N GLY A 116 -25.59 -54.94 11.52
CA GLY A 116 -26.62 -54.08 12.11
C GLY A 116 -28.06 -54.44 11.72
N LEU A 117 -28.88 -53.41 11.51
CA LEU A 117 -30.28 -53.54 11.07
C LEU A 117 -30.43 -53.00 9.66
N LEU A 118 -31.14 -53.75 8.81
CA LEU A 118 -31.44 -53.36 7.43
C LEU A 118 -32.94 -53.10 7.27
N LEU A 119 -33.28 -51.86 6.89
CA LEU A 119 -34.59 -51.48 6.40
C LEU A 119 -34.66 -51.74 4.89
N GLN A 120 -35.55 -52.63 4.46
CA GLN A 120 -35.78 -52.89 3.04
C GLN A 120 -37.18 -52.42 2.62
N ASP A 121 -37.28 -51.87 1.43
CA ASP A 121 -38.52 -51.65 0.68
C ASP A 121 -38.43 -52.47 -0.60
N SER A 122 -39.36 -53.41 -0.78
CA SER A 122 -39.39 -54.31 -1.95
C SER A 122 -39.88 -53.65 -3.24
N GLY A 123 -40.42 -52.43 -3.18
CA GLY A 123 -40.99 -51.71 -4.33
C GLY A 123 -40.54 -50.26 -4.49
N GLY A 124 -39.64 -49.75 -3.64
CA GLY A 124 -39.31 -48.33 -3.58
C GLY A 124 -38.00 -47.98 -2.87
N THR A 125 -37.98 -46.78 -2.31
CA THR A 125 -36.82 -46.18 -1.64
C THR A 125 -36.97 -46.41 -0.13
N PRO A 126 -36.22 -47.33 0.51
CA PRO A 126 -36.34 -47.54 1.95
C PRO A 126 -36.11 -46.23 2.70
N THR A 127 -37.13 -45.78 3.42
CA THR A 127 -37.21 -44.44 4.02
C THR A 127 -37.56 -44.57 5.50
N LEU A 128 -36.65 -44.13 6.36
CA LEU A 128 -36.94 -43.86 7.77
C LEU A 128 -37.49 -42.43 7.86
N GLN A 129 -38.81 -42.32 7.98
CA GLN A 129 -39.49 -41.04 8.18
C GLN A 129 -39.32 -40.57 9.64
N LEU A 130 -38.99 -39.29 9.82
CA LEU A 130 -38.80 -38.65 11.12
C LEU A 130 -39.86 -37.55 11.26
N HIS A 131 -40.69 -37.60 12.31
CA HIS A 131 -41.81 -36.66 12.54
C HIS A 131 -42.89 -36.62 11.43
N ASP A 132 -42.60 -36.11 10.22
CA ASP A 132 -43.51 -36.06 9.07
C ASP A 132 -42.78 -36.40 7.75
N SER A 133 -43.45 -36.32 6.59
CA SER A 133 -42.84 -36.67 5.30
C SER A 133 -41.74 -35.71 4.81
N ASN A 134 -41.55 -34.58 5.48
CA ASN A 134 -40.58 -33.53 5.12
C ASN A 134 -39.24 -33.70 5.83
N GLU A 135 -39.16 -34.59 6.82
CA GLU A 135 -37.95 -34.95 7.56
C GLU A 135 -37.74 -36.47 7.46
N SER A 136 -36.66 -36.91 6.81
CA SER A 136 -36.43 -38.35 6.58
C SER A 136 -34.99 -38.69 6.23
N ILE A 137 -34.63 -39.96 6.44
CA ILE A 137 -33.39 -40.55 5.92
C ILE A 137 -33.78 -41.70 4.99
N ALA A 138 -33.32 -41.64 3.75
CA ALA A 138 -33.66 -42.61 2.70
C ALA A 138 -32.41 -43.06 1.92
N SER A 139 -32.53 -44.12 1.13
CA SER A 139 -31.50 -44.53 0.17
C SER A 139 -32.12 -44.94 -1.15
N ASP A 140 -31.63 -44.40 -2.26
CA ASP A 140 -32.01 -44.79 -3.62
C ASP A 140 -31.22 -46.01 -4.15
N GLY A 141 -30.49 -46.69 -3.26
CA GLY A 141 -29.59 -47.79 -3.60
C GLY A 141 -28.18 -47.35 -4.05
N SER A 142 -27.95 -46.06 -4.30
CA SER A 142 -26.64 -45.51 -4.68
C SER A 142 -26.02 -44.62 -3.61
N LYS A 143 -26.84 -43.90 -2.83
CA LYS A 143 -26.41 -42.89 -1.85
C LYS A 143 -27.45 -42.72 -0.75
N VAL A 144 -27.02 -42.13 0.36
CA VAL A 144 -27.92 -41.68 1.44
C VAL A 144 -28.50 -40.31 1.09
N ILE A 145 -29.81 -40.17 1.30
CA ILE A 145 -30.58 -38.95 1.09
C ILE A 145 -31.13 -38.51 2.43
N ILE A 146 -30.85 -37.27 2.83
CA ILE A 146 -31.39 -36.66 4.05
C ILE A 146 -32.39 -35.59 3.62
N THR A 147 -33.68 -35.81 3.90
CA THR A 147 -34.73 -34.81 3.67
C THR A 147 -34.89 -33.98 4.93
N SER A 148 -34.90 -32.65 4.78
CA SER A 148 -35.13 -31.70 5.88
C SER A 148 -35.97 -30.54 5.35
N GLY A 149 -37.10 -30.25 6.01
CA GLY A 149 -38.05 -29.22 5.56
C GLY A 149 -38.56 -29.45 4.12
N GLY A 150 -38.64 -30.71 3.68
CA GLY A 150 -39.08 -31.09 2.33
C GLY A 150 -38.00 -30.98 1.25
N THR A 151 -36.78 -30.56 1.60
CA THR A 151 -35.64 -30.51 0.67
C THR A 151 -34.75 -31.73 0.87
N ALA A 152 -34.53 -32.50 -0.19
CA ALA A 152 -33.76 -33.74 -0.17
C ALA A 152 -32.28 -33.50 -0.50
N PHE A 153 -31.40 -33.63 0.49
CA PHE A 153 -29.95 -33.52 0.34
C PHE A 153 -29.31 -34.88 0.09
N SER A 154 -28.73 -35.06 -1.10
CA SER A 154 -27.94 -36.24 -1.44
C SER A 154 -26.51 -36.15 -0.91
N LEU A 155 -26.06 -37.13 -0.12
CA LEU A 155 -24.66 -37.25 0.28
C LEU A 155 -23.78 -37.81 -0.87
N PRO A 156 -22.50 -37.42 -0.96
CA PRO A 156 -21.56 -37.95 -1.96
C PRO A 156 -21.11 -39.38 -1.62
N THR A 157 -20.63 -40.10 -2.63
CA THR A 157 -20.20 -41.52 -2.53
C THR A 157 -18.69 -41.72 -2.41
N SER A 158 -17.91 -40.64 -2.33
CA SER A 158 -16.46 -40.62 -2.10
C SER A 158 -16.12 -39.67 -0.96
N ASP A 159 -14.95 -39.84 -0.33
CA ASP A 159 -14.44 -39.04 0.80
C ASP A 159 -13.81 -37.69 0.40
N GLY A 160 -13.70 -37.43 -0.90
CA GLY A 160 -13.07 -36.21 -1.43
C GLY A 160 -11.54 -36.27 -1.45
N SER A 161 -10.92 -35.12 -1.67
CA SER A 161 -9.46 -34.95 -1.64
C SER A 161 -9.05 -33.95 -0.56
N ASN A 162 -7.80 -34.05 -0.09
CA ASN A 162 -7.28 -33.19 0.96
C ASN A 162 -7.44 -31.70 0.59
N GLY A 163 -8.05 -30.91 1.48
CA GLY A 163 -8.37 -29.49 1.26
C GLY A 163 -9.73 -29.21 0.61
N GLN A 164 -10.54 -30.23 0.29
CA GLN A 164 -11.93 -30.04 -0.13
C GLN A 164 -12.88 -29.89 1.08
N ALA A 165 -13.96 -29.13 0.90
CA ALA A 165 -15.06 -29.02 1.83
C ALA A 165 -16.35 -29.58 1.22
N LEU A 166 -17.26 -30.08 2.05
CA LEU A 166 -18.59 -30.48 1.63
C LEU A 166 -19.44 -29.21 1.43
N ILE A 167 -19.83 -28.94 0.19
CA ILE A 167 -20.57 -27.73 -0.21
C ILE A 167 -21.89 -28.10 -0.91
N THR A 168 -22.82 -27.15 -0.96
CA THR A 168 -24.04 -27.21 -1.78
C THR A 168 -23.89 -26.31 -3.00
N ASN A 169 -24.36 -26.77 -4.16
CA ASN A 169 -24.43 -25.99 -5.40
C ASN A 169 -25.81 -25.33 -5.62
N GLY A 170 -26.63 -25.22 -4.58
CA GLY A 170 -28.01 -24.71 -4.66
C GLY A 170 -29.02 -25.68 -5.27
N SER A 171 -28.58 -26.82 -5.83
CA SER A 171 -29.45 -27.85 -6.44
C SER A 171 -29.71 -29.04 -5.51
N ALA A 172 -29.65 -28.82 -4.19
CA ALA A 172 -29.80 -29.84 -3.14
C ALA A 172 -28.86 -31.07 -3.23
N VAL A 173 -27.71 -30.92 -3.91
CA VAL A 173 -26.62 -31.91 -3.91
C VAL A 173 -25.52 -31.44 -2.97
N LEU A 174 -25.11 -32.31 -2.04
CA LEU A 174 -23.89 -32.11 -1.26
C LEU A 174 -22.72 -32.75 -2.03
N SER A 175 -21.65 -32.00 -2.26
CA SER A 175 -20.48 -32.46 -3.00
C SER A 175 -19.18 -31.91 -2.42
N PHE A 176 -18.08 -32.65 -2.59
CA PHE A 176 -16.76 -32.16 -2.20
C PHE A 176 -16.22 -31.19 -3.26
N GLY A 177 -16.05 -29.94 -2.86
CA GLY A 177 -15.52 -28.85 -3.70
C GLY A 177 -14.27 -28.22 -3.09
N SER A 178 -13.51 -27.47 -3.91
CA SER A 178 -12.36 -26.70 -3.43
C SER A 178 -12.83 -25.65 -2.40
N ALA A 179 -12.23 -25.64 -1.22
CA ALA A 179 -12.49 -24.62 -0.20
C ALA A 179 -11.65 -23.36 -0.50
N GLY A 180 -12.14 -22.52 -1.40
CA GLY A 180 -11.52 -21.24 -1.77
C GLY A 180 -11.07 -21.16 -3.24
N ALA A 181 -10.75 -19.93 -3.67
CA ALA A 181 -10.34 -19.60 -5.03
C ALA A 181 -8.98 -20.23 -5.38
N SER A 182 -8.93 -20.94 -6.51
CA SER A 182 -7.73 -21.63 -7.01
C SER A 182 -6.92 -20.78 -8.01
N THR A 183 -7.48 -19.66 -8.47
CA THR A 183 -6.84 -18.67 -9.34
C THR A 183 -7.28 -17.27 -8.90
N ILE A 184 -6.54 -16.23 -9.30
CA ILE A 184 -6.92 -14.83 -9.04
C ILE A 184 -8.29 -14.52 -9.65
N GLY A 185 -8.57 -14.99 -10.88
CA GLY A 185 -9.86 -14.80 -11.56
C GLY A 185 -11.04 -15.61 -11.00
N ALA A 186 -10.85 -16.38 -9.91
CA ALA A 186 -11.92 -16.99 -9.13
C ALA A 186 -12.23 -16.21 -7.83
N LEU A 187 -11.62 -15.04 -7.65
CA LEU A 187 -11.98 -14.02 -6.68
C LEU A 187 -12.88 -13.00 -7.39
N ASP A 188 -14.15 -12.91 -6.99
CA ASP A 188 -15.13 -11.97 -7.57
C ASP A 188 -14.72 -10.48 -7.41
N ASP A 189 -13.71 -10.20 -6.60
CA ASP A 189 -13.16 -8.88 -6.26
C ASP A 189 -11.77 -8.57 -6.87
N VAL A 190 -11.15 -9.48 -7.63
CA VAL A 190 -9.74 -9.33 -8.10
C VAL A 190 -9.56 -9.56 -9.62
N SER A 191 -9.94 -8.55 -10.41
CA SER A 191 -9.68 -8.39 -11.85
C SER A 191 -10.27 -9.45 -12.79
N MET A 192 -11.32 -9.07 -13.51
CA MET A 192 -11.91 -9.86 -14.59
C MET A 192 -11.23 -9.56 -15.94
N ASP A 193 -11.41 -10.49 -16.89
CA ASP A 193 -11.20 -10.29 -18.34
C ASP A 193 -12.16 -9.20 -18.86
N ILE A 194 -11.74 -7.93 -18.74
CA ILE A 194 -12.45 -6.79 -19.30
C ILE A 194 -12.03 -6.67 -20.76
N THR A 195 -13.00 -6.78 -21.66
CA THR A 195 -12.82 -7.13 -23.09
C THR A 195 -11.90 -6.19 -23.91
N ASN A 196 -11.48 -5.05 -23.35
CA ASN A 196 -10.62 -4.04 -23.97
C ASN A 196 -9.51 -3.51 -23.03
N PHE A 197 -9.17 -4.21 -21.95
CA PHE A 197 -8.02 -3.92 -21.06
C PHE A 197 -6.95 -5.00 -21.24
N THR A 198 -6.23 -4.91 -22.37
CA THR A 198 -5.37 -5.99 -22.86
C THR A 198 -3.99 -5.95 -22.21
N ASP A 199 -3.43 -7.13 -21.90
CA ASP A 199 -2.07 -7.32 -21.34
C ASP A 199 -1.79 -6.51 -20.04
N GLY A 200 -2.83 -6.26 -19.24
CA GLY A 200 -2.77 -5.52 -17.96
C GLY A 200 -3.35 -6.27 -16.75
N LEU A 201 -3.41 -5.59 -15.60
CA LEU A 201 -4.01 -6.07 -14.34
C LEU A 201 -4.90 -4.98 -13.71
N LEU A 202 -6.18 -5.23 -13.40
CA LEU A 202 -7.09 -4.24 -12.79
C LEU A 202 -7.86 -4.76 -11.56
N ILE A 203 -7.28 -4.60 -10.38
CA ILE A 203 -7.85 -5.00 -9.10
C ILE A 203 -8.62 -3.81 -8.49
N GLN A 204 -9.94 -3.78 -8.65
CA GLN A 204 -10.76 -2.61 -8.31
C GLN A 204 -12.15 -2.96 -7.78
N SER A 205 -12.62 -2.14 -6.84
CA SER A 205 -14.05 -2.00 -6.52
C SER A 205 -14.53 -0.58 -6.87
N ASN A 206 -15.76 -0.46 -7.39
CA ASN A 206 -16.37 0.84 -7.64
C ASN A 206 -16.77 1.55 -6.33
N SER A 207 -17.14 2.83 -6.43
CA SER A 207 -17.64 3.65 -5.32
C SER A 207 -18.71 2.95 -4.47
N ASN A 208 -19.61 2.22 -5.13
CA ASN A 208 -20.76 1.49 -4.58
C ASN A 208 -20.54 -0.02 -4.33
N GLY A 209 -19.31 -0.53 -4.49
CA GLY A 209 -19.01 -1.96 -4.34
C GLY A 209 -19.44 -2.85 -5.51
N SER A 210 -19.90 -2.29 -6.63
CA SER A 210 -20.11 -3.05 -7.87
C SER A 210 -18.80 -3.39 -8.57
N ALA A 211 -18.85 -4.37 -9.48
CA ALA A 211 -17.78 -4.68 -10.42
C ALA A 211 -17.32 -3.40 -11.18
N PRO A 212 -16.02 -3.27 -11.50
CA PRO A 212 -15.45 -2.06 -12.05
C PRO A 212 -16.11 -1.63 -13.37
N THR A 213 -16.36 -0.33 -13.48
CA THR A 213 -16.81 0.31 -14.72
C THR A 213 -15.78 1.37 -15.07
N THR A 214 -14.83 0.99 -15.92
CA THR A 214 -13.98 1.92 -16.66
C THR A 214 -14.81 2.72 -17.66
N GLY A 215 -14.19 3.64 -18.41
CA GLY A 215 -14.82 4.23 -19.59
C GLY A 215 -15.10 3.18 -20.67
N THR A 216 -15.60 3.63 -21.82
CA THR A 216 -15.67 2.79 -23.03
C THR A 216 -14.24 2.55 -23.53
N LEU A 217 -13.58 1.53 -22.96
CA LEU A 217 -12.23 1.13 -23.29
C LEU A 217 -12.12 0.77 -24.79
N SER A 218 -11.11 1.32 -25.46
CA SER A 218 -10.85 1.23 -26.89
C SER A 218 -9.34 1.40 -27.14
N GLY A 219 -8.56 0.42 -26.69
CA GLY A 219 -7.10 0.43 -26.78
C GLY A 219 -6.46 1.10 -25.56
N ALA A 220 -6.45 0.37 -24.44
CA ALA A 220 -5.79 0.75 -23.19
C ALA A 220 -4.98 -0.45 -22.70
N ASN A 221 -3.77 -0.60 -23.23
CA ASN A 221 -2.90 -1.77 -23.10
C ASN A 221 -1.86 -1.60 -21.98
N TYR A 222 -1.34 -2.71 -21.45
CA TYR A 222 -0.20 -2.74 -20.51
C TYR A 222 -0.40 -1.96 -19.20
N ASN A 223 -1.64 -1.66 -18.83
CA ASN A 223 -1.98 -0.88 -17.65
C ASN A 223 -2.05 -1.75 -16.37
N VAL A 224 -1.69 -1.19 -15.21
CA VAL A 224 -1.81 -1.84 -13.90
C VAL A 224 -2.58 -0.96 -12.91
N GLY A 225 -3.84 -1.30 -12.64
CA GLY A 225 -4.68 -0.60 -11.65
C GLY A 225 -4.91 -1.44 -10.39
N ILE A 226 -4.66 -0.90 -9.20
CA ILE A 226 -4.91 -1.57 -7.91
C ILE A 226 -5.50 -0.58 -6.90
N GLY A 227 -6.80 -0.63 -6.67
CA GLY A 227 -7.48 0.22 -5.68
C GLY A 227 -8.93 0.51 -6.02
N LYS A 228 -9.63 1.15 -5.08
CA LYS A 228 -11.00 1.62 -5.29
C LYS A 228 -11.02 2.74 -6.34
N ASP A 229 -11.95 2.69 -7.28
CA ASP A 229 -12.19 3.73 -8.30
C ASP A 229 -10.95 4.14 -9.15
N VAL A 230 -9.91 3.30 -9.23
CA VAL A 230 -8.75 3.47 -10.12
C VAL A 230 -9.16 3.43 -11.60
N PHE A 231 -8.54 4.24 -12.47
CA PHE A 231 -8.77 4.24 -13.93
C PHE A 231 -10.26 4.27 -14.37
N LYS A 232 -11.14 4.83 -13.53
CA LYS A 232 -12.59 4.82 -13.72
C LYS A 232 -13.05 5.47 -15.03
N ALA A 233 -12.32 6.49 -15.50
CA ALA A 233 -12.61 7.18 -16.74
C ALA A 233 -11.83 6.63 -17.96
N LEU A 234 -10.97 5.63 -17.81
CA LEU A 234 -10.01 5.22 -18.85
C LEU A 234 -10.73 4.72 -20.09
N THR A 235 -10.37 5.29 -21.25
CA THR A 235 -10.88 4.92 -22.56
C THR A 235 -9.77 4.44 -23.48
N SER A 236 -8.63 5.13 -23.57
CA SER A 236 -7.61 4.82 -24.57
C SER A 236 -6.24 5.42 -24.22
N GLY A 237 -5.54 4.80 -23.28
CA GLY A 237 -4.20 5.19 -22.84
C GLY A 237 -3.43 3.98 -22.35
N ASP A 238 -2.15 3.90 -22.70
CA ASP A 238 -1.32 2.70 -22.54
C ASP A 238 -0.23 2.90 -21.47
N ASP A 239 0.31 1.79 -20.96
CA ASP A 239 1.51 1.77 -20.09
C ASP A 239 1.38 2.56 -18.76
N ASN A 240 0.15 2.75 -18.24
CA ASN A 240 -0.09 3.44 -16.97
C ASN A 240 -0.15 2.48 -15.77
N VAL A 241 0.37 2.92 -14.62
CA VAL A 241 0.29 2.21 -13.34
C VAL A 241 -0.39 3.10 -12.31
N ALA A 242 -1.49 2.65 -11.70
CA ALA A 242 -2.23 3.38 -10.67
C ALA A 242 -2.53 2.50 -9.45
N ILE A 243 -2.04 2.89 -8.27
CA ILE A 243 -2.16 2.12 -7.03
C ILE A 243 -2.65 3.02 -5.89
N GLY A 244 -3.86 2.77 -5.40
CA GLY A 244 -4.50 3.53 -4.32
C GLY A 244 -5.93 3.95 -4.63
N THR A 245 -6.69 4.35 -3.61
CA THR A 245 -8.07 4.85 -3.79
C THR A 245 -8.07 6.09 -4.67
N ASN A 246 -8.87 6.07 -5.74
CA ASN A 246 -9.04 7.11 -6.75
C ASN A 246 -7.74 7.52 -7.49
N ALA A 247 -6.69 6.68 -7.48
CA ALA A 247 -5.46 6.97 -8.23
C ALA A 247 -5.75 6.97 -9.74
N GLY A 248 -5.42 8.06 -10.44
CA GLY A 248 -5.74 8.23 -11.86
C GLY A 248 -7.23 8.07 -12.21
N GLN A 249 -8.16 8.40 -11.30
CA GLN A 249 -9.59 8.16 -11.50
C GLN A 249 -10.13 8.81 -12.79
N ALA A 250 -9.72 10.06 -13.07
CA ALA A 250 -10.18 10.82 -14.22
C ALA A 250 -9.42 10.54 -15.53
N LEU A 251 -8.38 9.70 -15.52
CA LEU A 251 -7.55 9.44 -16.69
C LEU A 251 -8.40 8.80 -17.79
N THR A 252 -8.43 9.43 -18.97
CA THR A 252 -9.18 9.00 -20.16
C THR A 252 -8.25 8.45 -21.25
N SER A 253 -7.23 9.23 -21.66
CA SER A 253 -6.35 8.86 -22.77
C SER A 253 -4.86 9.15 -22.58
N GLY A 254 -4.45 9.56 -21.37
CA GLY A 254 -3.03 9.73 -21.05
C GLY A 254 -2.29 8.40 -20.99
N SER A 255 -1.01 8.39 -21.35
CA SER A 255 -0.15 7.19 -21.37
C SER A 255 1.14 7.41 -20.55
N ASP A 256 1.86 6.33 -20.24
CA ASP A 256 3.14 6.35 -19.50
C ASP A 256 3.06 6.95 -18.06
N ASN A 257 1.88 7.00 -17.42
CA ASN A 257 1.75 7.60 -16.08
C ASN A 257 1.95 6.60 -14.94
N LEU A 258 2.61 7.00 -13.85
CA LEU A 258 2.72 6.23 -12.60
C LEU A 258 2.12 7.02 -11.43
N PHE A 259 1.01 6.53 -10.89
CA PHE A 259 0.25 7.12 -9.80
C PHE A 259 0.22 6.18 -8.57
N VAL A 260 0.88 6.53 -7.46
CA VAL A 260 0.92 5.70 -6.24
C VAL A 260 0.50 6.51 -5.02
N GLY A 261 -0.75 6.35 -4.58
CA GLY A 261 -1.31 7.03 -3.42
C GLY A 261 -2.81 7.26 -3.54
N ARG A 262 -3.46 7.58 -2.41
CA ARG A 262 -4.86 8.00 -2.40
C ARG A 262 -5.00 9.37 -3.07
N ASP A 263 -5.93 9.49 -4.01
CA ASP A 263 -6.20 10.71 -4.80
C ASP A 263 -4.98 11.25 -5.56
N CYS A 264 -4.02 10.38 -5.89
CA CYS A 264 -2.83 10.70 -6.66
C CYS A 264 -3.17 10.79 -8.16
N GLY A 265 -2.90 11.94 -8.79
CA GLY A 265 -3.32 12.20 -10.17
C GLY A 265 -4.83 12.18 -10.38
N TYR A 266 -5.61 12.50 -9.33
CA TYR A 266 -7.07 12.28 -9.27
C TYR A 266 -7.85 12.88 -10.45
N ASN A 267 -7.55 14.13 -10.82
CA ASN A 267 -8.24 14.87 -11.89
C ASN A 267 -7.56 14.77 -13.26
N ILE A 268 -6.39 14.12 -13.40
CA ILE A 268 -5.65 14.09 -14.68
C ILE A 268 -6.46 13.33 -15.72
N THR A 269 -6.85 13.98 -16.82
CA THR A 269 -7.70 13.43 -17.89
C THR A 269 -6.91 12.92 -19.10
N THR A 270 -6.00 13.72 -19.65
CA THR A 270 -5.26 13.37 -20.89
C THR A 270 -3.74 13.45 -20.77
N GLY A 271 -3.24 13.89 -19.61
CA GLY A 271 -1.81 14.05 -19.35
C GLY A 271 -0.98 12.77 -19.49
N GLU A 272 0.21 12.88 -20.08
CA GLU A 272 1.14 11.76 -20.29
C GLU A 272 2.45 11.90 -19.48
N LYS A 273 3.10 10.77 -19.21
CA LYS A 273 4.45 10.70 -18.62
C LYS A 273 4.57 11.39 -17.25
N ASN A 274 3.49 11.38 -16.46
CA ASN A 274 3.50 11.92 -15.11
C ASN A 274 3.88 10.87 -14.07
N LEU A 275 4.71 11.25 -13.10
CA LEU A 275 5.03 10.45 -11.91
C LEU A 275 4.44 11.11 -10.67
N CYS A 276 3.38 10.55 -10.09
CA CYS A 276 2.88 10.94 -8.77
C CYS A 276 3.08 9.81 -7.75
N ILE A 277 3.70 10.13 -6.60
CA ILE A 277 3.84 9.20 -5.47
C ILE A 277 3.52 9.95 -4.16
N GLY A 278 2.35 9.69 -3.59
CA GLY A 278 1.91 10.26 -2.33
C GLY A 278 0.41 10.57 -2.32
N ALA A 279 -0.16 10.78 -1.13
CA ALA A 279 -1.59 11.10 -1.04
C ALA A 279 -1.85 12.56 -1.46
N THR A 280 -2.93 12.74 -2.24
CA THR A 280 -3.39 14.03 -2.80
C THR A 280 -2.30 14.83 -3.53
N SER A 281 -1.33 14.15 -4.12
CA SER A 281 -0.31 14.75 -4.99
C SER A 281 -0.84 14.81 -6.43
N MET A 282 -0.63 15.91 -7.14
CA MET A 282 -1.23 16.18 -8.47
C MET A 282 -2.76 15.96 -8.52
N GLY A 283 -3.46 16.19 -7.42
CA GLY A 283 -4.89 15.89 -7.30
C GLY A 283 -5.79 16.85 -8.08
N ASN A 284 -5.30 18.04 -8.42
CA ASN A 284 -6.05 19.13 -9.06
C ASN A 284 -5.57 19.48 -10.49
N ASN A 285 -4.70 18.66 -11.07
CA ASN A 285 -4.21 18.78 -12.44
C ASN A 285 -5.22 18.14 -13.42
N ASP A 286 -5.31 18.61 -14.66
CA ASP A 286 -6.24 18.14 -15.70
C ASP A 286 -5.49 17.52 -16.90
N ALA A 287 -4.86 18.32 -17.77
CA ALA A 287 -4.29 17.83 -19.03
C ALA A 287 -2.74 17.75 -19.02
N GLU A 288 -2.10 18.08 -17.89
CA GLU A 288 -0.67 18.32 -17.82
C GLU A 288 0.19 17.08 -18.00
N SER A 289 1.36 17.25 -18.61
CA SER A 289 2.28 16.15 -18.95
C SER A 289 3.70 16.38 -18.42
N HIS A 290 4.49 15.30 -18.37
CA HIS A 290 5.92 15.31 -18.01
C HIS A 290 6.25 15.81 -16.59
N ASN A 291 5.30 15.78 -15.65
CA ASN A 291 5.52 16.23 -14.27
C ASN A 291 5.90 15.07 -13.33
N MET A 292 6.72 15.36 -12.31
CA MET A 292 7.10 14.45 -11.23
C MET A 292 6.76 15.08 -9.88
N ALA A 293 5.95 14.40 -9.08
CA ALA A 293 5.45 14.87 -7.78
C ALA A 293 5.52 13.76 -6.73
N MET A 294 6.42 13.89 -5.74
CA MET A 294 6.60 12.88 -4.70
C MET A 294 6.45 13.47 -3.28
N GLY A 295 5.41 13.07 -2.55
CA GLY A 295 5.12 13.55 -1.20
C GLY A 295 3.62 13.74 -0.94
N PHE A 296 3.27 14.16 0.27
CA PHE A 296 1.89 14.54 0.59
C PHE A 296 1.57 15.93 0.03
N GLY A 297 0.49 16.06 -0.74
CA GLY A 297 0.01 17.34 -1.27
C GLY A 297 0.96 18.02 -2.28
N THR A 298 1.98 17.32 -2.76
CA THR A 298 2.98 17.83 -3.70
C THR A 298 2.35 18.19 -5.04
N LEU A 299 2.72 19.33 -5.63
CA LEU A 299 2.24 19.78 -6.95
C LEU A 299 0.69 19.70 -7.09
N ASN A 300 -0.05 20.15 -6.08
CA ASN A 300 -1.50 19.98 -5.95
C ASN A 300 -2.32 21.27 -6.18
N GLY A 301 -1.72 22.29 -6.80
CA GLY A 301 -2.46 23.47 -7.25
C GLY A 301 -3.40 23.13 -8.40
N SER A 302 -4.32 24.04 -8.74
CA SER A 302 -5.14 23.88 -9.95
C SER A 302 -4.29 24.19 -11.18
N ILE A 303 -3.46 23.21 -11.58
CA ILE A 303 -2.57 23.39 -12.72
C ILE A 303 -3.41 23.37 -14.01
N ASN A 304 -3.15 24.37 -14.83
CA ASN A 304 -3.70 24.57 -16.16
C ASN A 304 -2.52 24.96 -17.08
N GLY A 305 -1.86 23.94 -17.62
CA GLY A 305 -0.75 24.06 -18.58
C GLY A 305 0.66 24.13 -17.97
N GLY A 306 0.87 23.71 -16.71
CA GLY A 306 2.20 23.60 -16.11
C GLY A 306 2.86 22.24 -16.37
N GLU A 307 3.94 22.21 -17.14
CA GLU A 307 4.62 21.01 -17.61
C GLU A 307 6.11 20.94 -17.16
N TYR A 308 6.69 19.74 -17.22
CA TYR A 308 8.11 19.49 -16.95
C TYR A 308 8.58 19.83 -15.53
N ASN A 309 7.69 19.84 -14.53
CA ASN A 309 8.03 20.16 -13.14
C ASN A 309 8.48 18.91 -12.37
N ILE A 310 9.44 19.07 -11.44
CA ILE A 310 9.95 18.04 -10.54
C ILE A 310 9.85 18.51 -9.09
N CYS A 311 8.78 18.12 -8.40
CA CYS A 311 8.51 18.48 -7.01
C CYS A 311 8.63 17.23 -6.10
N ILE A 312 9.46 17.31 -5.07
CA ILE A 312 9.74 16.18 -4.17
C ILE A 312 9.82 16.69 -2.73
N GLY A 313 8.93 16.23 -1.87
CA GLY A 313 8.73 16.69 -0.50
C GLY A 313 7.27 17.06 -0.25
N ASN A 314 6.81 16.90 0.99
CA ASN A 314 5.46 17.30 1.37
C ASN A 314 5.28 18.81 1.12
N TYR A 315 4.18 19.17 0.45
CA TYR A 315 3.87 20.55 0.07
C TYR A 315 4.96 21.24 -0.79
N ALA A 316 5.75 20.48 -1.56
CA ALA A 316 6.65 21.07 -2.54
C ALA A 316 5.86 21.49 -3.80
N GLY A 317 6.01 22.75 -4.23
CA GLY A 317 5.29 23.30 -5.40
C GLY A 317 3.77 23.20 -5.32
N ASP A 318 3.16 23.20 -4.14
CA ASP A 318 1.75 22.85 -3.96
C ASP A 318 0.75 23.95 -4.37
N ALA A 319 1.21 25.19 -4.60
CA ALA A 319 0.40 26.25 -5.21
C ALA A 319 0.58 26.40 -6.73
N VAL A 320 1.38 25.56 -7.41
CA VAL A 320 1.67 25.75 -8.86
C VAL A 320 0.38 25.69 -9.67
N THR A 321 0.20 26.63 -10.59
CA THR A 321 -1.00 26.77 -11.43
C THR A 321 -0.68 26.79 -12.93
N SER A 322 0.46 27.34 -13.35
CA SER A 322 0.86 27.31 -14.77
C SER A 322 2.38 27.48 -14.94
N GLY A 323 3.13 27.17 -13.89
CA GLY A 323 4.58 27.25 -13.89
C GLY A 323 5.20 26.05 -14.60
N ASP A 324 6.18 26.32 -15.46
CA ASP A 324 6.85 25.36 -16.31
C ASP A 324 8.30 25.09 -15.87
N LYS A 325 8.77 23.84 -16.02
CA LYS A 325 10.19 23.47 -15.94
C LYS A 325 10.84 23.78 -14.58
N ASN A 326 10.06 23.70 -13.50
CA ASN A 326 10.52 23.99 -12.15
C ASN A 326 11.01 22.74 -11.41
N ILE A 327 12.00 22.89 -10.55
CA ILE A 327 12.47 21.85 -9.63
C ILE A 327 12.24 22.35 -8.20
N CYS A 328 11.49 21.60 -7.37
CA CYS A 328 11.25 21.92 -5.96
C CYS A 328 11.50 20.69 -5.08
N LEU A 329 12.70 20.57 -4.49
CA LEU A 329 13.11 19.43 -3.68
C LEU A 329 13.29 19.84 -2.20
N GLY A 330 12.33 19.48 -1.35
CA GLY A 330 12.31 19.77 0.08
C GLY A 330 10.88 20.01 0.59
N HIS A 331 10.66 19.83 1.90
CA HIS A 331 9.39 20.18 2.53
C HIS A 331 9.11 21.68 2.34
N GLN A 332 7.96 22.02 1.74
CA GLN A 332 7.58 23.40 1.40
C GLN A 332 8.57 24.16 0.50
N ALA A 333 9.37 23.46 -0.32
CA ALA A 333 10.15 24.11 -1.36
C ALA A 333 9.21 24.69 -2.43
N GLY A 334 9.30 26.00 -2.71
CA GLY A 334 8.43 26.69 -3.67
C GLY A 334 6.93 26.60 -3.38
N THR A 335 6.51 26.56 -2.10
CA THR A 335 5.12 26.30 -1.70
C THR A 335 4.12 27.36 -2.21
N ASP A 336 4.47 28.66 -2.22
CA ASP A 336 3.59 29.74 -2.71
C ASP A 336 3.67 29.97 -4.24
N MET A 337 4.43 29.16 -4.98
CA MET A 337 4.72 29.36 -6.40
C MET A 337 3.50 29.05 -7.26
N THR A 338 3.03 30.00 -8.06
CA THR A 338 1.85 29.87 -8.92
C THR A 338 2.23 29.78 -10.40
N THR A 339 2.85 30.85 -10.94
CA THR A 339 3.22 30.96 -12.36
C THR A 339 4.72 31.10 -12.59
N GLY A 340 5.55 30.83 -11.57
CA GLY A 340 7.01 30.84 -11.72
C GLY A 340 7.48 29.77 -12.70
N GLU A 341 8.48 30.09 -13.52
CA GLU A 341 9.04 29.19 -14.55
C GLU A 341 10.55 29.05 -14.38
N GLN A 342 11.10 27.90 -14.80
CA GLN A 342 12.55 27.61 -14.82
C GLN A 342 13.23 27.75 -13.44
N MET A 343 12.48 27.46 -12.38
CA MET A 343 12.94 27.57 -10.99
C MET A 343 13.75 26.35 -10.56
N THR A 344 14.69 26.53 -9.65
CA THR A 344 15.37 25.43 -8.94
C THR A 344 15.41 25.75 -7.44
N CYS A 345 14.45 25.23 -6.69
CA CYS A 345 14.31 25.38 -5.24
C CYS A 345 14.71 24.08 -4.53
N LEU A 346 15.85 24.08 -3.81
CA LEU A 346 16.40 22.90 -3.15
C LEU A 346 16.64 23.15 -1.65
N GLY A 347 15.82 22.54 -0.79
CA GLY A 347 15.95 22.61 0.67
C GLY A 347 14.61 22.82 1.39
N PHE A 348 14.62 22.65 2.71
CA PHE A 348 13.46 22.98 3.56
C PHE A 348 13.06 24.45 3.38
N GLN A 349 11.85 24.71 2.89
CA GLN A 349 11.35 26.07 2.61
C GLN A 349 12.27 26.91 1.70
N ALA A 350 13.00 26.27 0.78
CA ALA A 350 13.77 26.99 -0.24
C ALA A 350 12.81 27.69 -1.22
N GLY A 351 12.94 29.01 -1.37
CA GLY A 351 12.08 29.81 -2.26
C GLY A 351 10.60 29.77 -1.88
N ALA A 352 10.27 29.54 -0.61
CA ALA A 352 8.91 29.24 -0.17
C ALA A 352 7.88 30.30 -0.58
N SER A 353 8.25 31.59 -0.57
CA SER A 353 7.36 32.72 -0.87
C SER A 353 7.38 33.23 -2.31
N ILE A 354 8.08 32.53 -3.21
CA ILE A 354 8.14 32.91 -4.62
C ILE A 354 6.79 32.60 -5.24
N THR A 355 6.14 33.59 -5.85
CA THR A 355 4.80 33.53 -6.45
C THR A 355 4.85 33.45 -7.96
N THR A 356 5.48 34.44 -8.61
CA THR A 356 5.54 34.55 -10.08
C THR A 356 6.96 34.67 -10.64
N GLY A 357 7.97 34.77 -9.77
CA GLY A 357 9.37 34.89 -10.16
C GLY A 357 9.87 33.74 -11.03
N THR A 358 10.73 34.05 -12.00
CA THR A 358 11.22 33.12 -13.04
C THR A 358 12.75 33.01 -13.06
N GLY A 359 13.28 31.87 -13.49
CA GLY A 359 14.71 31.65 -13.73
C GLY A 359 15.59 31.70 -12.47
N ASN A 360 15.01 31.55 -11.27
CA ASN A 360 15.77 31.63 -10.02
C ASN A 360 16.30 30.24 -9.58
N THR A 361 17.57 30.19 -9.17
CA THR A 361 18.20 29.04 -8.53
C THR A 361 18.38 29.30 -7.04
N ILE A 362 17.54 28.71 -6.20
CA ILE A 362 17.51 28.85 -4.74
C ILE A 362 17.92 27.53 -4.07
N ILE A 363 19.12 27.45 -3.50
CA ILE A 363 19.65 26.22 -2.89
C ILE A 363 20.01 26.48 -1.43
N GLY A 364 19.22 25.90 -0.52
CA GLY A 364 19.46 25.82 0.92
C GLY A 364 18.23 26.21 1.74
N GLY A 365 18.22 25.76 3.01
CA GLY A 365 17.03 25.88 3.86
C GLY A 365 16.68 27.33 4.20
N THR A 366 15.39 27.69 4.12
CA THR A 366 14.82 29.03 4.41
C THR A 366 15.43 30.18 3.59
N SER A 367 16.01 29.89 2.44
CA SER A 367 16.60 30.89 1.55
C SER A 367 15.57 31.46 0.57
N ALA A 368 15.75 32.74 0.22
CA ALA A 368 14.84 33.55 -0.59
C ALA A 368 13.40 33.67 -0.04
N ALA A 369 13.23 33.63 1.28
CA ALA A 369 11.94 33.74 1.97
C ALA A 369 11.27 35.13 1.87
N ALA A 370 11.87 36.07 1.14
CA ALA A 370 11.30 37.39 0.83
C ALA A 370 11.13 37.65 -0.68
N LEU A 371 11.57 36.73 -1.54
CA LEU A 371 11.45 36.83 -2.99
C LEU A 371 10.05 36.35 -3.39
N GLN A 372 9.32 37.11 -4.22
CA GLN A 372 7.97 36.78 -4.69
C GLN A 372 7.91 36.76 -6.23
N ASP A 373 8.19 37.90 -6.87
CA ASP A 373 8.02 38.11 -8.31
C ASP A 373 9.35 38.39 -9.04
N GLY A 374 10.46 38.38 -8.29
CA GLY A 374 11.80 38.67 -8.79
C GLY A 374 12.42 37.53 -9.61
N ASN A 375 13.31 37.88 -10.54
CA ASN A 375 13.74 37.01 -11.65
C ASN A 375 15.26 36.84 -11.75
N ASN A 376 15.73 35.71 -12.29
CA ASN A 376 17.13 35.41 -12.60
C ASN A 376 18.11 35.48 -11.40
N ASN A 377 17.65 35.19 -10.18
CA ASN A 377 18.49 35.20 -8.99
C ASN A 377 19.12 33.82 -8.73
N THR A 378 20.42 33.77 -8.49
CA THR A 378 21.15 32.61 -7.98
C THR A 378 21.45 32.82 -6.49
N ILE A 379 20.81 32.06 -5.62
CA ILE A 379 20.90 32.19 -4.15
C ILE A 379 21.25 30.82 -3.57
N ILE A 380 22.49 30.63 -3.13
CA ILE A 380 23.02 29.36 -2.64
C ILE A 380 23.55 29.57 -1.21
N GLY A 381 22.96 28.87 -0.25
CA GLY A 381 23.26 29.05 1.16
C GLY A 381 22.07 28.77 2.06
N VAL A 382 22.30 28.68 3.37
CA VAL A 382 21.21 28.56 4.36
C VAL A 382 20.81 29.95 4.84
N SER A 383 19.51 30.25 4.81
CA SER A 383 18.91 31.53 5.19
C SER A 383 19.52 32.74 4.46
N VAL A 384 19.92 32.57 3.18
CA VAL A 384 20.37 33.67 2.32
C VAL A 384 19.14 34.26 1.65
N ASN A 385 18.92 35.57 1.80
CA ASN A 385 17.67 36.23 1.44
C ASN A 385 17.89 37.43 0.52
N VAL A 386 16.80 38.02 0.04
CA VAL A 386 16.80 39.26 -0.76
C VAL A 386 16.16 40.40 0.02
N SER A 387 16.48 41.63 -0.38
CA SER A 387 15.96 42.87 0.20
C SER A 387 14.53 43.23 -0.23
N ALA A 388 14.06 42.74 -1.39
CA ALA A 388 12.76 43.09 -1.97
C ALA A 388 12.10 41.89 -2.67
N SER A 389 10.77 41.93 -2.84
CA SER A 389 9.98 40.87 -3.44
C SER A 389 10.19 40.69 -4.95
N ASP A 390 10.55 41.77 -5.64
CA ASP A 390 10.75 41.89 -7.09
C ASP A 390 12.24 41.84 -7.53
N SER A 391 13.14 41.60 -6.57
CA SER A 391 14.60 41.51 -6.75
C SER A 391 15.05 40.72 -7.99
N THR A 392 15.96 41.24 -8.81
CA THR A 392 16.42 40.59 -10.06
C THR A 392 17.94 40.46 -10.24
N ASN A 393 18.33 39.44 -11.01
CA ASN A 393 19.69 39.23 -11.55
C ASN A 393 20.81 39.17 -10.49
N ARG A 394 20.50 38.69 -9.27
CA ARG A 394 21.45 38.62 -8.15
C ARG A 394 22.20 37.29 -8.13
N ILE A 395 23.43 37.28 -7.61
CA ILE A 395 24.20 36.08 -7.26
C ILE A 395 24.55 36.18 -5.78
N ALA A 396 24.24 35.16 -4.98
CA ALA A 396 24.34 35.20 -3.52
C ALA A 396 24.82 33.87 -2.98
N LEU A 397 26.04 33.81 -2.43
CA LEU A 397 26.67 32.55 -2.00
C LEU A 397 27.08 32.61 -0.52
N GLY A 398 26.47 31.83 0.38
CA GLY A 398 26.92 31.83 1.78
C GLY A 398 25.95 31.35 2.85
N GLN A 399 25.83 32.11 3.94
CA GLN A 399 24.94 31.78 5.05
C GLN A 399 24.45 33.03 5.79
N GLY A 400 23.14 33.10 6.04
CA GLY A 400 22.53 34.03 6.99
C GLY A 400 22.55 35.52 6.65
N PHE A 401 22.72 35.90 5.38
CA PHE A 401 22.76 37.31 4.95
C PHE A 401 21.67 37.64 3.91
N SER A 402 21.29 38.92 3.82
CA SER A 402 20.38 39.42 2.79
C SER A 402 21.12 40.23 1.73
N VAL A 403 20.86 39.95 0.45
CA VAL A 403 21.45 40.66 -0.69
C VAL A 403 20.78 42.02 -0.86
N GLY A 404 21.58 43.07 -1.09
CA GLY A 404 21.14 44.45 -1.10
C GLY A 404 20.46 44.89 -2.41
N GLY A 405 21.21 44.88 -3.52
CA GLY A 405 20.77 45.39 -4.82
C GLY A 405 20.58 44.31 -5.88
N ASP A 406 19.94 44.70 -6.97
CA ASP A 406 19.88 43.92 -8.20
C ASP A 406 21.22 43.98 -8.94
N TYR A 407 21.53 42.96 -9.74
CA TYR A 407 22.81 42.84 -10.46
C TYR A 407 24.06 42.76 -9.54
N ASP A 408 23.85 42.47 -8.24
CA ASP A 408 24.88 42.20 -7.26
C ASP A 408 25.32 40.72 -7.29
N PHE A 409 26.63 40.47 -7.26
CA PHE A 409 27.23 39.21 -6.80
C PHE A 409 27.79 39.39 -5.38
N SER A 410 27.09 38.86 -4.38
CA SER A 410 27.50 38.82 -2.96
C SER A 410 27.93 37.42 -2.51
N PHE A 411 28.99 37.29 -1.70
CA PHE A 411 29.38 36.02 -1.10
C PHE A 411 29.98 36.13 0.30
N GLY A 412 29.81 35.09 1.14
CA GLY A 412 30.48 34.96 2.43
C GLY A 412 29.59 34.43 3.54
N SER A 413 29.54 35.11 4.68
CA SER A 413 28.62 34.82 5.80
C SER A 413 28.03 36.10 6.36
N ALA A 414 27.00 35.99 7.21
CA ALA A 414 26.37 37.13 7.89
C ALA A 414 27.35 38.16 8.52
N SER A 415 28.57 37.75 8.89
CA SER A 415 29.61 38.60 9.47
C SER A 415 30.72 39.05 8.50
N ASN A 416 30.79 38.50 7.29
CA ASN A 416 31.80 38.84 6.29
C ASN A 416 31.28 38.55 4.87
N VAL A 417 30.67 39.55 4.23
CA VAL A 417 30.17 39.46 2.85
C VAL A 417 31.02 40.35 1.94
N VAL A 418 31.45 39.80 0.80
CA VAL A 418 32.12 40.52 -0.30
C VAL A 418 31.13 40.63 -1.46
N THR A 419 30.94 41.84 -1.99
CA THR A 419 29.95 42.12 -3.06
C THR A 419 30.59 42.77 -4.29
N ASN A 420 30.05 42.47 -5.47
CA ASN A 420 30.43 42.99 -6.78
C ASN A 420 29.16 43.37 -7.56
N ASP A 421 28.93 44.67 -7.77
CA ASP A 421 27.79 45.24 -8.50
C ASP A 421 28.15 45.38 -9.99
N PHE A 422 27.37 44.74 -10.87
CA PHE A 422 27.61 44.73 -12.31
C PHE A 422 27.05 45.95 -13.07
N ASN A 423 26.15 46.73 -12.47
CA ASN A 423 25.60 47.95 -13.07
C ASN A 423 26.39 49.22 -12.69
N ALA A 424 27.24 49.13 -11.67
CA ALA A 424 28.23 50.16 -11.37
C ALA A 424 29.40 50.18 -12.37
N ASP A 425 30.25 51.21 -12.25
CA ASP A 425 31.58 51.28 -12.88
C ASP A 425 32.47 50.23 -12.20
N ALA A 426 32.43 49.03 -12.76
CA ALA A 426 33.10 47.87 -12.22
C ALA A 426 34.64 48.09 -12.23
N ASP A 427 35.42 47.46 -11.34
CA ASP A 427 36.87 47.70 -11.21
C ASP A 427 37.75 46.45 -10.95
N TRP A 428 37.72 45.36 -11.72
CA TRP A 428 36.94 44.99 -12.92
C TRP A 428 37.21 45.83 -14.20
N SER A 429 36.42 46.85 -14.59
CA SER A 429 36.69 47.66 -15.81
C SER A 429 36.01 49.06 -15.86
N ARG A 430 36.78 50.13 -15.60
CA ARG A 430 36.31 51.54 -15.52
C ARG A 430 36.36 52.35 -16.83
N SER A 431 35.46 53.33 -16.95
CA SER A 431 35.44 54.31 -18.06
C SER A 431 36.67 55.25 -18.10
N SER A 432 37.31 55.43 -19.27
CA SER A 432 38.56 56.20 -19.41
C SER A 432 38.71 57.01 -20.72
N ASP A 433 37.60 57.41 -21.35
CA ASP A 433 37.57 58.17 -22.61
C ASP A 433 38.32 59.52 -22.53
N GLU A 434 39.01 59.94 -23.60
CA GLU A 434 39.83 61.17 -23.60
C GLU A 434 39.01 62.44 -23.36
N ARG A 435 37.74 62.45 -23.79
CA ARG A 435 36.83 63.61 -23.68
C ARG A 435 36.49 63.97 -22.23
N LEU A 436 36.92 63.15 -21.28
CA LEU A 436 36.73 63.32 -19.83
C LEU A 436 37.94 63.96 -19.12
N LYS A 437 39.00 64.40 -19.84
CA LYS A 437 40.31 64.77 -19.28
C LYS A 437 40.79 66.18 -19.74
N ARG A 438 41.55 66.93 -18.92
CA ARG A 438 42.18 68.24 -19.26
C ARG A 438 43.41 68.51 -18.37
N ASN A 439 44.24 69.52 -18.72
CA ASN A 439 45.59 69.70 -18.13
C ASN A 439 46.27 68.33 -18.06
N ILE A 440 46.26 67.62 -19.20
CA ILE A 440 46.73 66.25 -19.28
C ILE A 440 48.24 66.34 -19.36
N GLU A 441 48.86 66.38 -18.19
CA GLU A 441 50.30 66.39 -18.02
C GLU A 441 50.79 64.94 -17.98
N ASP A 442 51.96 64.74 -18.55
CA ASP A 442 52.68 63.48 -18.47
C ASP A 442 53.06 63.17 -17.02
N SER A 443 52.81 61.94 -16.56
CA SER A 443 53.27 61.50 -15.23
C SER A 443 54.79 61.50 -15.16
N THR A 444 55.34 61.95 -14.03
CA THR A 444 56.79 61.92 -13.76
C THR A 444 57.28 60.61 -13.17
N LEU A 445 56.38 59.78 -12.62
CA LEU A 445 56.71 58.47 -12.08
C LEU A 445 56.84 57.45 -13.20
N GLY A 446 58.07 57.25 -13.66
CA GLY A 446 58.41 56.35 -14.76
C GLY A 446 59.52 55.36 -14.40
N LEU A 447 60.51 55.24 -15.27
CA LEU A 447 61.51 54.17 -15.27
C LEU A 447 62.32 54.11 -13.96
N ASP A 448 62.80 55.26 -13.50
CA ASP A 448 63.62 55.32 -12.28
C ASP A 448 62.81 54.98 -11.02
N PHE A 449 61.52 55.36 -10.96
CA PHE A 449 60.65 54.97 -9.86
C PHE A 449 60.37 53.45 -9.85
N ILE A 450 60.10 52.87 -11.02
CA ILE A 450 59.89 51.42 -11.14
C ILE A 450 61.17 50.63 -10.81
N ASN A 451 62.35 51.15 -11.18
CA ASN A 451 63.64 50.54 -10.85
C ASN A 451 63.99 50.57 -9.35
N ASP A 452 63.42 51.51 -8.59
CA ASP A 452 63.56 51.56 -7.12
C ASP A 452 62.62 50.59 -6.38
N LEU A 453 61.61 50.02 -7.04
CA LEU A 453 60.68 49.06 -6.43
C LEU A 453 61.22 47.63 -6.45
N ARG A 454 61.12 46.91 -5.32
CA ARG A 454 61.60 45.53 -5.18
C ARG A 454 60.47 44.50 -5.01
N PRO A 455 60.13 43.72 -6.06
CA PRO A 455 59.22 42.58 -5.92
C PRO A 455 59.83 41.48 -5.05
N VAL A 456 59.02 40.88 -4.17
CA VAL A 456 59.46 39.81 -3.25
C VAL A 456 58.54 38.59 -3.27
N LYS A 457 59.09 37.47 -2.81
CA LYS A 457 58.36 36.26 -2.43
C LYS A 457 58.47 36.06 -0.93
N PHE A 458 57.39 35.65 -0.27
CA PHE A 458 57.36 35.42 1.17
C PHE A 458 56.37 34.30 1.50
N GLN A 459 56.68 33.51 2.52
CA GLN A 459 55.69 32.64 3.17
C GLN A 459 55.09 33.36 4.36
N TRP A 460 53.88 32.98 4.73
CA TRP A 460 53.29 33.39 5.99
C TRP A 460 54.04 32.72 7.15
N LYS A 461 54.30 33.46 8.24
CA LYS A 461 54.98 32.90 9.43
C LYS A 461 54.04 32.02 10.23
N PRO A 462 54.52 30.97 10.93
CA PRO A 462 53.73 30.23 11.91
C PRO A 462 52.91 31.14 12.81
N SER A 463 51.66 30.77 13.08
CA SER A 463 50.71 31.49 13.97
C SER A 463 51.34 31.93 15.30
N TYR A 464 52.30 31.17 15.81
CA TYR A 464 53.05 31.40 17.05
C TYR A 464 54.36 32.19 16.88
N GLU A 465 54.84 32.43 15.66
CA GLU A 465 56.00 33.27 15.31
C GLU A 465 55.63 34.68 14.83
N VAL A 466 54.33 34.91 14.58
CA VAL A 466 53.76 36.22 14.33
C VAL A 466 53.91 37.08 15.59
N PRO A 467 54.36 38.35 15.49
CA PRO A 467 54.44 39.25 16.65
C PRO A 467 53.09 39.34 17.38
N LYS A 468 53.10 39.49 18.71
CA LYS A 468 51.85 39.37 19.51
C LYS A 468 50.78 40.35 19.06
N GLU A 469 51.22 41.52 18.64
CA GLU A 469 50.45 42.61 18.05
C GLU A 469 49.56 42.21 16.85
N LEU A 470 49.85 41.08 16.17
CA LEU A 470 49.18 40.63 14.94
C LEU A 470 48.43 39.28 15.06
N THR A 471 48.40 38.68 16.25
CA THR A 471 47.77 37.36 16.49
C THR A 471 46.25 37.33 16.27
N THR A 472 45.59 38.48 16.16
CA THR A 472 44.17 38.61 15.77
C THR A 472 43.92 38.32 14.29
N GLU A 473 44.81 38.71 13.38
CA GLU A 473 44.68 38.37 11.94
C GLU A 473 45.13 36.93 11.65
N TYR A 474 45.96 36.34 12.54
CA TYR A 474 46.59 35.05 12.29
C TYR A 474 46.85 34.26 13.59
N ASN A 475 46.08 33.18 13.79
CA ASN A 475 46.13 32.29 14.95
C ASN A 475 45.75 30.85 14.53
N GLU A 476 45.51 29.96 15.50
CA GLU A 476 45.21 28.54 15.24
C GLU A 476 43.85 28.26 14.57
N GLU A 477 42.83 29.09 14.79
CA GLU A 477 41.51 28.94 14.13
C GLU A 477 41.56 29.48 12.70
N ASN A 478 42.10 30.70 12.54
CA ASN A 478 42.10 31.45 11.29
C ASN A 478 43.47 31.37 10.57
N LYS A 479 44.16 30.24 10.68
CA LYS A 479 45.53 30.11 10.17
C LYS A 479 45.59 30.34 8.66
N LYS A 480 46.34 31.36 8.25
CA LYS A 480 46.83 31.49 6.88
C LYS A 480 47.65 30.24 6.55
N ASP A 481 47.64 29.87 5.28
CA ASP A 481 48.45 28.78 4.75
C ASP A 481 49.94 29.13 4.88
N LEU A 482 50.67 28.34 5.68
CA LEU A 482 52.09 28.54 5.99
C LEU A 482 53.00 28.13 4.83
N ASP A 483 52.60 27.09 4.10
CA ASP A 483 53.36 26.59 2.98
C ASP A 483 53.17 27.49 1.76
N TYR A 484 52.08 28.28 1.72
CA TYR A 484 51.78 29.23 0.65
C TYR A 484 52.77 30.40 0.52
N ILE A 485 53.58 30.33 -0.55
CA ILE A 485 54.49 31.39 -0.97
C ILE A 485 53.70 32.49 -1.70
N SER A 486 53.39 33.57 -0.97
CA SER A 486 52.81 34.78 -1.54
C SER A 486 53.84 35.60 -2.31
N HIS A 487 53.37 36.27 -3.36
CA HIS A 487 54.13 37.26 -4.13
C HIS A 487 53.58 38.67 -3.85
N GLY A 488 54.46 39.65 -3.75
CA GLY A 488 54.06 41.05 -3.56
C GLY A 488 55.25 41.98 -3.37
N PHE A 489 55.04 43.01 -2.56
CA PHE A 489 56.05 43.97 -2.17
C PHE A 489 56.10 43.99 -0.64
N ILE A 490 57.30 44.19 -0.08
CA ILE A 490 57.39 44.66 1.30
C ILE A 490 56.93 46.11 1.28
N ALA A 491 55.91 46.42 2.05
CA ALA A 491 55.25 47.71 1.95
C ALA A 491 56.20 48.86 2.36
N GLN A 492 57.05 48.64 3.37
CA GLN A 492 58.07 49.59 3.82
C GLN A 492 58.97 50.07 2.67
N GLU A 493 59.37 49.17 1.77
CA GLU A 493 60.25 49.46 0.64
C GLU A 493 59.55 50.31 -0.44
N VAL A 494 58.23 50.18 -0.58
CA VAL A 494 57.44 51.02 -1.48
C VAL A 494 57.33 52.46 -0.96
N LYS A 495 57.30 52.66 0.36
CA LYS A 495 57.24 54.00 0.98
C LYS A 495 58.50 54.81 0.69
N GLU A 496 59.68 54.21 0.84
CA GLU A 496 60.96 54.87 0.59
C GLU A 496 61.13 55.28 -0.88
N ALA A 497 60.68 54.43 -1.82
CA ALA A 497 60.69 54.75 -3.24
C ALA A 497 59.81 55.97 -3.57
N ILE A 498 58.65 56.12 -2.92
CA ILE A 498 57.77 57.29 -3.13
C ILE A 498 58.43 58.58 -2.63
N ASP A 499 58.96 58.57 -1.40
CA ASP A 499 59.58 59.77 -0.80
C ASP A 499 60.80 60.27 -1.60
N LYS A 500 61.59 59.34 -2.18
CA LYS A 500 62.77 59.63 -2.99
C LYS A 500 62.42 60.39 -4.28
N HIS A 501 61.31 60.05 -4.93
CA HIS A 501 60.89 60.67 -6.18
C HIS A 501 60.09 61.97 -5.98
N GLY A 502 59.81 62.35 -4.72
CA GLY A 502 59.14 63.60 -4.36
C GLY A 502 57.64 63.66 -4.67
N ASP A 503 57.12 62.75 -5.52
CA ASP A 503 55.70 62.59 -5.78
C ASP A 503 55.03 61.73 -4.69
N ASN A 504 54.84 62.36 -3.55
CA ASN A 504 54.12 61.79 -2.40
C ASN A 504 52.61 61.58 -2.65
N THR A 505 52.13 61.70 -3.91
CA THR A 505 50.70 61.56 -4.27
C THR A 505 50.34 60.18 -4.84
N PHE A 506 51.32 59.32 -5.13
CA PHE A 506 51.07 58.00 -5.73
C PHE A 506 50.47 56.95 -4.77
N GLY A 507 49.30 56.40 -5.14
CA GLY A 507 48.46 55.59 -4.25
C GLY A 507 48.78 54.09 -4.13
N GLY A 508 49.95 53.61 -4.55
CA GLY A 508 50.30 52.17 -4.52
C GLY A 508 50.53 51.57 -3.14
N TRP A 509 50.89 52.39 -2.15
CA TRP A 509 51.17 51.98 -0.77
C TRP A 509 50.26 52.69 0.24
N HIS A 510 50.08 52.08 1.41
CA HIS A 510 49.53 52.71 2.61
C HIS A 510 49.90 51.93 3.87
N LEU A 511 49.73 52.55 5.04
CA LEU A 511 49.57 51.81 6.29
C LEU A 511 48.19 51.11 6.29
N ASP A 512 48.13 49.95 6.95
CA ASP A 512 46.90 49.38 7.45
C ASP A 512 46.19 50.43 8.31
N LYS A 513 44.90 50.55 8.09
CA LYS A 513 44.08 51.58 8.74
C LYS A 513 43.60 51.14 10.12
N THR A 514 43.85 49.89 10.51
CA THR A 514 43.38 49.28 11.76
C THR A 514 44.32 49.57 12.94
N ASP A 515 45.64 49.59 12.69
CA ASP A 515 46.67 49.86 13.71
C ASP A 515 47.57 51.07 13.38
N ASN A 516 47.58 51.54 12.13
CA ASN A 516 48.44 52.62 11.62
C ASN A 516 49.96 52.33 11.79
N GLU A 517 50.34 51.06 11.89
CA GLU A 517 51.72 50.56 11.99
C GLU A 517 52.00 49.44 10.97
N THR A 518 51.07 48.50 10.81
CA THR A 518 51.08 47.49 9.73
C THR A 518 50.95 48.19 8.38
N GLN A 519 51.47 47.59 7.31
CA GLN A 519 51.52 48.24 5.99
C GLN A 519 50.98 47.34 4.87
N ARG A 520 50.22 47.94 3.95
CA ARG A 520 49.45 47.27 2.90
C ARG A 520 49.71 47.89 1.52
N VAL A 521 49.59 47.07 0.47
CA VAL A 521 49.96 47.46 -0.91
C VAL A 521 48.79 47.21 -1.88
N LYS A 522 48.50 48.19 -2.73
CA LYS A 522 47.44 48.13 -3.77
C LYS A 522 48.04 47.82 -5.13
N LYS A 523 48.16 46.52 -5.45
CA LYS A 523 48.87 46.04 -6.65
C LYS A 523 48.40 46.65 -7.98
N ASN A 524 47.10 46.94 -8.16
CA ASN A 524 46.59 47.53 -9.41
C ASN A 524 47.10 48.96 -9.69
N MET A 525 47.49 49.73 -8.67
CA MET A 525 47.92 51.12 -8.86
C MET A 525 49.24 51.24 -9.63
N PHE A 526 50.11 50.24 -9.54
CA PHE A 526 51.43 50.23 -10.17
C PHE A 526 51.38 50.14 -11.69
N VAL A 527 50.21 49.83 -12.28
CA VAL A 527 50.02 49.80 -13.74
C VAL A 527 50.34 51.15 -14.38
N MET A 528 49.99 52.28 -13.76
CA MET A 528 50.17 53.60 -14.38
C MET A 528 51.65 54.03 -14.46
N PRO A 529 52.47 53.96 -13.39
CA PRO A 529 53.91 54.19 -13.51
C PRO A 529 54.63 53.16 -14.38
N LEU A 530 54.14 51.91 -14.43
CA LEU A 530 54.70 50.88 -15.31
C LEU A 530 54.51 51.23 -16.79
N ILE A 531 53.35 51.77 -17.18
CA ILE A 531 53.10 52.28 -18.53
C ILE A 531 54.11 53.40 -18.86
N ARG A 532 54.34 54.33 -17.93
CA ARG A 532 55.27 55.45 -18.12
C ARG A 532 56.72 54.98 -18.27
N ALA A 533 57.18 54.07 -17.41
CA ALA A 533 58.52 53.49 -17.47
C ALA A 533 58.85 52.83 -18.82
N VAL A 534 57.87 52.15 -19.42
CA VAL A 534 58.02 51.50 -20.74
C VAL A 534 58.12 52.52 -21.88
N GLN A 535 57.42 53.66 -21.77
CA GLN A 535 57.52 54.76 -22.74
C GLN A 535 58.93 55.37 -22.75
N GLU A 536 59.51 55.60 -21.57
CA GLU A 536 60.83 56.21 -21.39
C GLU A 536 61.97 55.28 -21.86
N LEU A 537 61.98 54.01 -21.42
CA LEU A 537 62.99 53.02 -21.81
C LEU A 537 63.05 52.82 -23.34
N SER A 538 61.90 52.93 -24.02
CA SER A 538 61.80 52.83 -25.48
C SER A 538 62.50 53.97 -26.23
N ALA A 539 62.68 55.14 -25.60
CA ALA A 539 63.36 56.29 -26.18
C ALA A 539 64.89 56.12 -26.13
N GLU A 540 65.46 55.81 -24.96
CA GLU A 540 66.92 55.67 -24.77
C GLU A 540 67.54 54.61 -25.69
N VAL A 541 66.90 53.44 -25.80
CA VAL A 541 67.35 52.33 -26.66
C VAL A 541 67.45 52.75 -28.12
N LYS A 542 66.63 53.72 -28.55
CA LYS A 542 66.62 54.25 -29.91
C LYS A 542 67.82 55.17 -30.17
N GLU A 543 68.21 55.98 -29.20
CA GLU A 543 69.34 56.90 -29.29
C GLU A 543 70.70 56.17 -29.18
N LEU A 544 70.79 55.18 -28.28
CA LEU A 544 71.99 54.36 -28.10
C LEU A 544 72.41 53.63 -29.39
N LYS A 545 71.44 53.14 -30.16
CA LYS A 545 71.71 52.48 -31.46
C LYS A 545 72.34 53.44 -32.47
N ALA A 546 71.80 54.66 -32.59
CA ALA A 546 72.31 55.66 -33.54
C ALA A 546 73.78 56.05 -33.24
N LYS A 547 74.17 56.14 -31.96
CA LYS A 547 75.56 56.44 -31.57
C LYS A 547 76.54 55.27 -31.74
N LEU A 548 76.04 54.04 -31.86
CA LEU A 548 76.89 52.87 -32.11
C LEU A 548 77.31 52.77 -33.58
N GLU A 549 76.51 53.33 -34.49
CA GLU A 549 76.76 53.32 -35.94
C GLU A 549 77.75 54.41 -36.38
N ASP A 550 78.01 55.41 -35.53
CA ASP A 550 78.77 56.64 -35.85
C ASP A 550 80.15 56.70 -35.12
N LYS A 551 80.73 55.53 -34.80
CA LYS A 551 81.94 55.38 -33.96
C LYS A 551 83.14 54.75 -34.67
#